data_AF-A0A2Z3IMJ6-F1
#
_entry.id   AF-A0A2Z3IMJ6-F1
#
_cell.length_a   1.000
_cell.length_b   1.000
_cell.length_c   1.000
_cell.angle_alpha   90.00
_cell.angle_beta   90.00
_cell.angle_gamma   90.00
#
_symmetry.space_group_name_H-M   'P 1'
#
loop_
_entity.id
_entity.type
_entity.pdbx_description
1 polymer ?
#
loop_
_entity_poly.entity_id
_entity_poly.type
_entity_poly.pdbx_seq_one_letter_code
_entity_poly.pdbx_strand_id
1 'polypeptide(L)'
;MVTKEDLDSRASVAFERAGAHLDGGLIDWNHAERFDSLREALHWAMTAEPPPGKNAYVLTASGRVLDPDLLEQIWTSVQGP
;
A
#
# COMPACT_ATOMS: atom_id res chain seq x y z
N MET A 1 3.43 13.60 1.97
CA MET A 1 2.15 13.56 2.68
C MET A 1 1.10 13.12 1.68
N VAL A 2 0.29 12.11 1.99
CA VAL A 2 -0.81 11.66 1.12
C VAL A 2 -1.91 12.70 1.21
N THR A 3 -2.36 13.23 0.08
CA THR A 3 -3.44 14.22 0.05
C THR A 3 -4.82 13.55 0.07
N LYS A 4 -5.89 14.32 0.29
CA LYS A 4 -7.26 13.78 0.22
C LYS A 4 -7.60 13.27 -1.18
N GLU A 5 -7.10 13.92 -2.23
CA GLU A 5 -7.25 13.47 -3.61
C GLU A 5 -6.50 12.16 -3.88
N ASP A 6 -5.33 11.97 -3.28
CA ASP A 6 -4.62 10.68 -3.36
C ASP A 6 -5.41 9.54 -2.70
N LEU A 7 -6.11 9.82 -1.60
CA LEU A 7 -6.92 8.81 -0.88
C LEU A 7 -8.07 8.26 -1.74
N ASP A 8 -8.65 9.11 -2.60
CA ASP A 8 -9.77 8.75 -3.47
C ASP A 8 -9.29 8.34 -4.89
N SER A 9 -7.97 8.31 -5.10
CA SER A 9 -7.35 7.87 -6.36
C SER A 9 -7.05 6.37 -6.34
N ARG A 10 -7.00 5.78 -7.54
CA ARG A 10 -6.67 4.36 -7.72
C ARG A 10 -5.35 3.97 -7.06
N ALA A 11 -5.31 2.74 -6.58
CA ALA A 11 -4.11 2.17 -5.97
C ALA A 11 -3.99 0.68 -6.28
N SER A 12 -2.80 0.12 -6.06
CA SER A 12 -2.56 -1.31 -6.21
C SER A 12 -1.80 -1.84 -5.01
N VAL A 13 -2.12 -3.05 -4.57
CA VAL A 13 -1.48 -3.71 -3.43
C VAL A 13 -0.73 -4.94 -3.90
N ALA A 14 0.53 -5.07 -3.51
CA ALA A 14 1.34 -6.25 -3.73
C ALA A 14 1.93 -6.74 -2.41
N PHE A 15 2.11 -8.05 -2.26
CA PHE A 15 2.80 -8.63 -1.11
C PHE A 15 4.21 -9.04 -1.49
N GLU A 16 5.22 -8.53 -0.79
CA GLU A 16 6.61 -8.90 -1.01
C GLU A 16 7.46 -9.08 0.25
N ARG A 17 8.61 -9.74 0.10
CA ARG A 17 9.45 -10.17 1.22
C ARG A 17 9.90 -9.00 2.09
N ALA A 18 9.73 -9.14 3.40
CA ALA A 18 10.17 -8.18 4.39
C ALA A 18 11.69 -7.94 4.31
N GLY A 19 12.12 -6.68 4.43
CA GLY A 19 13.54 -6.32 4.47
C GLY A 19 14.20 -6.15 3.11
N ALA A 20 13.47 -6.39 2.03
CA ALA A 20 13.88 -5.88 0.74
C ALA A 20 13.63 -4.36 0.79
N HIS A 21 14.71 -3.58 0.91
CA HIS A 21 14.72 -2.13 0.68
C HIS A 21 14.45 -1.94 -0.82
N LEU A 22 13.25 -2.31 -1.25
CA LEU A 22 12.83 -2.33 -2.63
C LEU A 22 12.60 -0.88 -2.98
N ASP A 23 13.59 -0.26 -3.64
CA ASP A 23 13.27 0.76 -4.62
C ASP A 23 12.11 0.19 -5.45
N GLY A 24 10.98 0.89 -5.50
CA GLY A 24 9.68 0.37 -5.94
C GLY A 24 9.63 -0.32 -7.32
N GLY A 25 10.73 -0.30 -8.08
CA GLY A 25 10.94 -1.03 -9.32
C GLY A 25 11.24 -2.54 -9.18
N LEU A 26 11.41 -3.07 -7.97
CA LEU A 26 11.60 -4.52 -7.75
C LEU A 26 10.32 -5.25 -7.28
N ILE A 27 9.22 -4.53 -7.03
CA ILE A 27 7.93 -5.13 -6.70
C ILE A 27 7.23 -5.54 -8.00
N ASP A 28 6.75 -6.79 -8.06
CA ASP A 28 5.96 -7.25 -9.20
C ASP A 28 4.53 -6.73 -9.14
N TRP A 29 4.31 -5.58 -9.77
CA TRP A 29 2.99 -4.95 -9.88
C TRP A 29 2.07 -5.60 -10.91
N ASN A 30 2.55 -6.56 -11.72
CA ASN A 30 1.69 -7.23 -12.71
C ASN A 30 0.66 -8.14 -12.02
N HIS A 31 1.03 -8.71 -10.88
CA HIS A 31 0.18 -9.56 -10.04
C HIS A 31 -0.41 -8.82 -8.84
N ALA A 32 -0.34 -7.49 -8.82
CA ALA A 32 -0.92 -6.69 -7.75
C ALA A 32 -2.45 -6.65 -7.83
N GLU A 33 -3.08 -6.67 -6.67
CA GLU A 33 -4.51 -6.44 -6.54
C GLU A 33 -4.79 -4.95 -6.79
N ARG A 34 -5.82 -4.63 -7.58
CA ARG A 34 -6.13 -3.25 -7.98
C ARG A 34 -7.40 -2.76 -7.29
N PHE A 35 -7.35 -1.54 -6.81
CA PHE A 35 -8.45 -0.89 -6.09
C PHE A 35 -8.81 0.43 -6.75
N ASP A 36 -10.09 0.79 -6.67
CA ASP A 36 -10.59 2.06 -7.20
C ASP A 36 -10.18 3.26 -6.33
N SER A 37 -9.83 3.02 -5.06
CA SER A 37 -9.33 4.05 -4.14
C SER A 37 -8.14 3.56 -3.28
N LEU A 38 -7.28 4.50 -2.90
CA LEU A 38 -6.19 4.26 -1.96
C LEU A 38 -6.72 3.92 -0.56
N ARG A 39 -7.89 4.44 -0.15
CA ARG A 39 -8.56 4.02 1.10
C ARG A 39 -8.86 2.53 1.12
N GLU A 40 -9.43 2.01 0.04
CA GLU A 40 -9.73 0.58 -0.07
C GLU A 40 -8.46 -0.26 -0.10
N ALA A 41 -7.45 0.17 -0.87
CA ALA A 41 -6.15 -0.48 -0.89
C ALA A 41 -5.48 -0.50 0.49
N LEU A 42 -5.52 0.62 1.23
CA LEU A 42 -5.00 0.72 2.60
C LEU A 42 -5.77 -0.20 3.55
N HIS A 43 -7.10 -0.15 3.52
CA HIS A 43 -7.92 -1.01 4.36
C HIS A 43 -7.63 -2.49 4.09
N TRP A 44 -7.58 -2.89 2.82
CA TRP A 44 -7.27 -4.25 2.44
C TRP A 44 -5.85 -4.65 2.86
N ALA A 45 -4.85 -3.82 2.59
CA ALA A 45 -3.47 -4.06 3.00
C ALA A 45 -3.29 -4.27 4.51
N MET A 46 -4.08 -3.55 5.33
CA MET A 46 -4.02 -3.62 6.79
C MET A 46 -4.87 -4.75 7.41
N THR A 47 -5.89 -5.23 6.70
CA THR A 47 -6.84 -6.23 7.23
C THR A 47 -6.69 -7.61 6.61
N ALA A 48 -6.12 -7.72 5.41
CA ALA A 48 -5.85 -8.99 4.76
C ALA A 48 -4.72 -9.72 5.49
N GLU A 49 -4.85 -11.03 5.62
CA GLU A 49 -3.78 -11.87 6.16
C GLU A 49 -2.63 -11.93 5.14
N PRO A 50 -1.44 -11.40 5.47
CA PRO A 50 -0.33 -11.42 4.53
C PRO A 50 0.21 -12.85 4.38
N PRO A 51 0.68 -13.24 3.19
CA PRO A 51 1.39 -14.50 3.01
C PRO A 51 2.61 -14.58 3.94
N PRO A 52 2.99 -15.77 4.42
CA PRO A 52 4.08 -15.94 5.38
C PRO A 52 5.40 -15.36 4.85
N GLY A 53 5.99 -14.44 5.62
CA GLY A 53 7.26 -13.79 5.29
C GLY A 53 7.15 -12.65 4.26
N LYS A 54 5.93 -12.22 3.91
CA LYS A 54 5.66 -11.08 3.03
C LYS A 54 4.93 -9.96 3.79
N ASN A 55 5.15 -8.73 3.35
CA ASN A 55 4.47 -7.54 3.80
C ASN A 55 3.72 -6.88 2.65
N ALA A 56 2.66 -6.14 2.96
CA ALA A 56 1.92 -5.37 1.97
C ALA A 56 2.69 -4.11 1.55
N TYR A 57 2.67 -3.82 0.26
CA TYR A 57 3.15 -2.58 -0.34
C TYR A 57 2.03 -2.01 -1.21
N VAL A 58 1.90 -0.68 -1.21
CA VAL A 58 0.86 -0.01 -2.00
C VAL A 58 1.46 0.95 -3.02
N LEU A 59 1.11 0.78 -4.29
CA LEU A 59 1.40 1.73 -5.35
C LEU A 59 0.23 2.71 -5.47
N THR A 60 0.50 3.98 -5.22
CA THR A 60 -0.46 5.07 -5.40
C THR A 60 -0.55 5.48 -6.88
N ALA A 61 -1.63 6.16 -7.27
CA ALA A 61 -1.81 6.71 -8.62
C ALA A 61 -0.69 7.67 -9.06
N SER A 62 0.00 8.33 -8.12
CA SER A 62 1.14 9.22 -8.39
C SER A 62 2.45 8.45 -8.65
N GLY A 63 2.42 7.11 -8.63
CA GLY A 63 3.59 6.27 -8.80
C GLY A 63 4.44 6.11 -7.54
N ARG A 64 4.00 6.68 -6.41
CA ARG A 64 4.67 6.51 -5.12
C ARG A 64 4.34 5.15 -4.53
N VAL A 65 5.35 4.44 -4.07
CA VAL A 65 5.22 3.21 -3.28
C VAL A 65 5.17 3.54 -1.80
N LEU A 66 4.25 2.90 -1.09
CA LEU A 66 4.10 2.94 0.36
C LEU A 66 4.57 1.60 0.91
N ASP A 67 5.65 1.64 1.69
CA ASP A 67 6.15 0.51 2.46
C ASP A 67 5.31 0.25 3.72
N PRO A 68 5.48 -0.91 4.39
CA PRO A 68 4.69 -1.28 5.55
C PRO A 68 4.72 -0.24 6.69
N ASP A 69 5.87 0.38 6.94
CA ASP A 69 6.02 1.39 8.00
C ASP A 69 5.22 2.67 7.67
N LEU A 70 5.21 3.07 6.38
CA LEU A 70 4.39 4.17 5.89
C LEU A 70 2.89 3.83 5.90
N LEU A 71 2.51 2.59 5.60
CA LEU A 71 1.12 2.15 5.61
C LEU A 71 0.52 2.27 7.01
N GLU A 72 1.25 1.81 8.04
CA GLU A 72 0.82 1.94 9.43
C GLU A 72 0.64 3.42 9.83
N GLN A 73 1.59 4.28 9.47
CA GLN A 73 1.51 5.72 9.75
C GLN A 73 0.30 6.38 9.08
N ILE A 74 0.06 6.07 7.80
CA ILE A 74 -1.08 6.61 7.05
C ILE A 74 -2.39 6.08 7.62
N TRP A 75 -2.46 4.79 7.94
CA TRP A 75 -3.62 4.16 8.54
C TRP A 75 -3.99 4.83 9.87
N THR A 76 -3.04 4.99 10.79
CA THR A 76 -3.29 5.70 12.06
C THR A 76 -3.74 7.14 11.83
N SER A 77 -3.19 7.83 10.83
CA SER A 77 -3.59 9.20 10.49
C SER A 77 -4.98 9.29 9.87
N VAL A 78 -5.41 8.28 9.09
CA VAL A 78 -6.75 8.22 8.47
C VAL A 78 -7.82 7.82 9.49
N GLN A 79 -7.45 7.03 10.49
CA GLN A 79 -8.33 6.56 11.58
C GLN A 79 -8.47 7.56 12.75
N GLY A 80 -7.80 8.73 12.70
CA GLY A 80 -7.96 9.79 13.71
C GLY A 80 -9.41 10.31 13.80
N PRO A 81 -9.80 10.89 14.97
CA PRO A 81 -11.15 10.82 15.55
C PRO A 81 -12.32 11.26 14.67
#